data_AF-A0A7X8CQV5-F1
#
_entry.id   AF-A0A7X8CQV5-F1
#
_cell.length_a   1.000
_cell.length_b   1.000
_cell.length_c   1.000
_cell.angle_alpha   90.00
_cell.angle_beta   90.00
_cell.angle_gamma   90.00
#
_symmetry.space_group_name_H-M   'P 1'
#
loop_
_entity.id
_entity.type
_entity.pdbx_description
1 polymer ?
#
loop_
_entity_poly.entity_id
_entity_poly.type
_entity_poly.pdbx_seq_one_letter_code
_entity_poly.pdbx_strand_id
1 'polypeptide(L)'
;MGNIVAIVGRPNVGKSTLFNRLTDSREAIVDEMSGVTRDRNYGSATWNGVTFSVIDTGGYVQNSEDVFEEEINKQVKLAIDEADLIIFMVDVTTGVHDLDTAVADLLRRTGKKTILAV
;
A
#
# COMPACT_ATOMS: atom_id res chain seq x y z
N MET A 1 -2.71 3.50 -19.73
CA MET A 1 -2.53 4.26 -18.48
C MET A 1 -3.46 3.63 -17.48
N GLY A 2 -2.91 2.85 -16.54
CA GLY A 2 -3.72 2.31 -15.44
C GLY A 2 -4.05 3.43 -14.47
N ASN A 3 -5.15 3.32 -13.74
CA ASN A 3 -5.38 4.10 -12.54
C ASN A 3 -4.96 3.19 -11.38
N ILE A 4 -3.75 3.38 -10.83
CA ILE A 4 -3.20 2.55 -9.77
C ILE A 4 -3.15 3.34 -8.46
N VAL A 5 -3.79 2.80 -7.43
CA VAL A 5 -3.75 3.28 -6.06
C VAL A 5 -2.97 2.30 -5.21
N ALA A 6 -1.85 2.73 -4.62
CA ALA A 6 -1.10 1.91 -3.67
C ALA A 6 -1.42 2.30 -2.22
N ILE A 7 -1.57 1.32 -1.35
CA ILE A 7 -1.74 1.50 0.09
C ILE A 7 -0.40 1.19 0.77
N VAL A 8 0.19 2.19 1.44
CA VAL A 8 1.48 2.09 2.13
C VAL A 8 1.35 2.49 3.60
N GLY A 9 2.29 2.05 4.43
CA GLY A 9 2.33 2.36 5.85
C GLY A 9 3.06 1.27 6.64
N ARG A 10 3.39 1.55 7.91
CA ARG A 10 4.06 0.58 8.78
C ARG A 10 3.21 -0.70 8.96
N PRO A 11 3.78 -1.82 9.46
CA PRO A 11 3.01 -3.02 9.76
C PRO A 11 1.80 -2.72 10.67
N ASN A 12 0.72 -3.48 10.46
CA ASN A 12 -0.47 -3.53 11.32
C ASN A 12 -1.31 -2.23 11.43
N VAL A 13 -1.15 -1.25 10.53
CA VAL A 13 -1.99 -0.02 10.48
C VAL A 13 -3.36 -0.20 9.80
N GLY A 14 -3.75 -1.44 9.47
CA GLY A 14 -5.04 -1.72 8.82
C GLY A 14 -5.05 -1.66 7.28
N LYS A 15 -3.89 -1.68 6.62
CA LYS A 15 -3.76 -1.66 5.14
C LYS A 15 -4.63 -2.72 4.45
N SER A 16 -4.48 -3.99 4.84
CA SER A 16 -5.22 -5.09 4.24
C SER A 16 -6.73 -5.02 4.51
N THR A 17 -7.14 -4.43 5.63
CA THR A 17 -8.56 -4.15 5.91
C THR A 17 -9.12 -3.13 4.92
N LEU A 18 -8.40 -2.03 4.68
CA LEU A 18 -8.82 -1.04 3.68
C LEU A 18 -8.82 -1.63 2.26
N PHE A 19 -7.77 -2.38 1.91
CA PHE A 19 -7.69 -3.09 0.63
C PHE A 19 -8.90 -3.99 0.38
N ASN A 20 -9.23 -4.85 1.34
CA ASN A 20 -10.37 -5.76 1.24
C ASN A 20 -11.69 -4.99 1.17
N ARG A 21 -11.78 -3.84 1.86
CA ARG A 21 -12.97 -2.99 1.83
C ARG A 21 -13.16 -2.29 0.47
N LEU A 22 -12.08 -1.87 -0.17
CA LEU A 22 -12.12 -1.23 -1.49
C LEU A 22 -12.42 -2.21 -2.62
N THR A 23 -11.96 -3.45 -2.48
CA THR A 23 -12.08 -4.50 -3.50
C THR A 23 -13.36 -5.35 -3.36
N ASP A 24 -14.10 -5.18 -2.25
CA ASP A 24 -15.43 -5.73 -1.92
C ASP A 24 -15.83 -6.95 -2.75
N SER A 25 -15.27 -8.10 -2.37
CA SER A 25 -15.28 -9.36 -3.12
C SER A 25 -16.69 -9.89 -3.42
N ARG A 26 -17.22 -9.59 -4.62
CA ARG A 26 -18.17 -10.45 -5.34
C ARG A 26 -17.85 -10.66 -6.83
N GLU A 27 -17.08 -9.80 -7.49
CA GLU A 27 -16.84 -9.91 -8.95
C GLU A 27 -15.40 -9.72 -9.45
N ALA A 28 -14.38 -9.61 -8.59
CA ALA A 28 -13.01 -9.45 -9.06
C ALA A 28 -12.18 -10.72 -8.84
N ILE A 29 -12.36 -11.71 -9.71
CA ILE A 29 -11.30 -12.70 -9.93
C ILE A 29 -10.14 -11.94 -10.54
N VAL A 30 -9.03 -11.90 -9.80
CA VAL A 30 -7.75 -11.31 -10.22
C VAL A 30 -7.28 -12.07 -11.45
N ASP A 31 -6.93 -11.32 -12.51
CA ASP A 31 -6.24 -11.87 -13.66
C ASP A 31 -4.90 -12.42 -13.16
N GLU A 32 -4.82 -13.75 -13.03
CA GLU A 32 -3.60 -14.47 -12.69
C GLU A 32 -2.61 -14.31 -13.84
N MET A 33 -1.93 -13.17 -13.90
CA MET A 33 -0.67 -13.06 -14.63
C MET A 33 0.34 -13.96 -13.93
N SER A 34 0.35 -15.20 -14.41
CA SER A 34 1.23 -16.30 -14.07
C SER A 34 2.69 -15.82 -14.10
N GLY A 35 3.25 -15.53 -12.91
CA GLY A 35 4.69 -15.31 -12.77
C GLY A 35 5.21 -14.34 -11.71
N VAL A 36 4.38 -13.68 -10.88
CA VAL A 36 4.88 -12.67 -9.93
C VAL A 36 4.77 -13.07 -8.45
N THR A 37 5.84 -12.73 -7.74
CA THR A 37 6.25 -13.16 -6.39
C THR A 37 5.29 -12.83 -5.25
N ARG A 38 5.36 -13.68 -4.22
CA ARG A 38 4.54 -13.85 -2.99
C ARG A 38 4.09 -12.63 -2.15
N ASP A 39 4.45 -11.39 -2.48
CA ASP A 39 4.46 -10.30 -1.48
C ASP A 39 3.51 -9.10 -1.75
N ARG A 40 2.66 -9.13 -2.79
CA ARG A 40 1.69 -8.03 -3.06
C ARG A 40 0.33 -8.52 -3.50
N ASN A 41 -0.72 -7.90 -2.96
CA ASN A 41 -2.10 -8.18 -3.36
C ASN A 41 -2.58 -7.10 -4.34
N TYR A 42 -3.05 -7.54 -5.50
CA TYR A 42 -3.70 -6.70 -6.49
C TYR A 42 -5.20 -6.93 -6.43
N GLY A 43 -5.97 -5.85 -6.54
CA GLY A 43 -7.43 -5.94 -6.63
C GLY A 43 -8.00 -4.82 -7.48
N SER A 44 -9.21 -5.03 -7.98
CA SER A 44 -9.97 -4.00 -8.69
C SER A 44 -10.95 -3.36 -7.72
N ALA A 45 -11.04 -2.04 -7.72
CA ALA A 45 -11.99 -1.27 -6.92
C ALA A 45 -12.80 -0.36 -7.85
N THR A 46 -14.09 -0.18 -7.55
CA THR A 46 -14.94 0.81 -8.22
C THR A 46 -15.53 1.75 -7.18
N TRP A 47 -15.24 3.03 -7.30
CA TRP A 47 -15.75 4.07 -6.40
C TRP A 47 -16.29 5.25 -7.20
N ASN A 48 -17.52 5.67 -6.90
CA ASN A 48 -18.20 6.76 -7.62
C ASN A 48 -18.17 6.61 -9.16
N GLY A 49 -18.31 5.39 -9.66
CA GLY A 49 -18.29 5.10 -11.10
C GLY A 49 -16.89 5.09 -11.75
N VAL A 50 -15.81 5.22 -10.96
CA VAL A 50 -14.43 5.13 -11.44
C VAL A 50 -13.82 3.80 -11.00
N THR A 51 -13.35 3.02 -11.96
CA THR A 51 -12.62 1.77 -11.71
C THR A 51 -11.11 2.01 -11.71
N PHE A 52 -10.43 1.43 -10.73
CA PHE A 52 -8.99 1.53 -10.55
C PHE A 52 -8.43 0.26 -9.91
N SER A 53 -7.14 0.01 -10.13
CA SER A 53 -6.42 -1.07 -9.47
C SER A 53 -5.94 -0.58 -8.11
N VAL A 54 -6.09 -1.40 -7.09
CA VAL A 54 -5.54 -1.19 -5.75
C VAL A 54 -4.44 -2.19 -5.52
N ILE A 55 -3.34 -1.72 -4.94
CA ILE A 55 -2.21 -2.56 -4.53
C ILE A 55 -2.06 -2.44 -3.02
N ASP A 56 -2.12 -3.59 -2.33
CA ASP A 56 -1.64 -3.71 -0.94
C ASP A 56 -0.19 -4.18 -1.00
N THR A 57 0.72 -3.39 -0.44
CA THR A 57 2.14 -3.76 -0.34
C THR A 57 2.40 -4.80 0.77
N GLY A 58 1.35 -5.44 1.30
CA GLY A 58 1.40 -6.33 2.45
C GLY A 58 1.94 -7.74 2.17
N GLY A 59 3.17 -7.96 2.63
CA GLY A 59 3.78 -9.26 2.91
C GLY A 59 5.05 -9.04 3.74
N TYR A 60 5.00 -9.28 5.05
CA TYR A 60 6.18 -9.16 5.92
C TYR A 60 6.68 -10.57 6.27
N VAL A 61 7.99 -10.76 6.12
CA VAL A 61 8.70 -11.88 6.75
C VAL A 61 9.06 -11.44 8.16
N GLN A 62 8.57 -12.14 9.18
CA GLN A 62 8.89 -11.87 10.58
C GLN A 62 10.40 -12.01 10.81
N ASN A 63 11.13 -10.91 10.94
CA ASN A 63 12.54 -10.84 11.39
C ASN A 63 12.82 -9.45 11.97
N SER A 64 13.96 -9.25 12.62
CA SER A 64 14.38 -8.07 13.43
C SER A 64 14.00 -6.67 12.89
N GLU A 65 14.01 -5.66 13.78
CA GLU A 65 13.70 -4.25 13.46
C GLU A 65 14.44 -3.70 12.23
N ASP A 66 15.74 -4.00 12.07
CA ASP A 66 16.52 -3.57 10.91
C ASP A 66 15.96 -4.13 9.58
N VAL A 67 15.44 -5.36 9.60
CA VAL A 67 14.86 -6.01 8.41
C VAL A 67 13.50 -5.38 8.08
N PHE A 68 12.76 -4.89 9.08
CA PHE A 68 11.49 -4.21 8.85
C PHE A 68 11.68 -2.87 8.12
N GLU A 69 12.66 -2.06 8.52
CA GLU A 69 12.86 -0.75 7.90
C GLU A 69 13.28 -0.88 6.44
N GLU A 70 14.19 -1.79 6.11
CA GLU A 70 14.62 -2.04 4.74
C GLU A 70 13.45 -2.50 3.85
N GLU A 71 12.62 -3.43 4.34
CA GLU A 71 11.49 -3.95 3.57
C GLU A 71 10.39 -2.89 3.40
N ILE A 72 10.13 -2.08 4.42
CA ILE A 72 9.21 -0.93 4.31
C ILE A 72 9.71 0.04 3.24
N ASN A 73 10.99 0.41 3.27
CA ASN A 73 11.57 1.32 2.30
C ASN A 73 11.47 0.78 0.87
N LYS A 74 11.70 -0.52 0.69
CA LYS A 74 11.55 -1.20 -0.60
C LYS A 74 10.10 -1.19 -1.08
N GLN A 75 9.15 -1.51 -0.22
CA GLN A 75 7.71 -1.46 -0.54
C GLN A 75 7.26 -0.05 -0.94
N VAL A 76 7.68 0.97 -0.20
CA VAL A 76 7.33 2.36 -0.49
C VAL A 76 7.92 2.82 -1.82
N LYS A 77 9.18 2.48 -2.11
CA LYS A 77 9.80 2.79 -3.43
C LYS A 77 9.03 2.17 -4.59
N LEU A 78 8.61 0.91 -4.45
CA LEU A 78 7.85 0.23 -5.50
C LEU A 78 6.46 0.84 -5.69
N ALA A 79 5.79 1.22 -4.59
CA ALA A 79 4.53 1.96 -4.64
C ALA A 79 4.71 3.33 -5.32
N ILE A 80 5.80 4.04 -5.04
CA ILE A 80 6.15 5.29 -5.72
C ILE A 80 6.29 5.07 -7.22
N ASP A 81 7.00 4.03 -7.64
CA ASP A 81 7.26 3.79 -9.07
C ASP A 81 5.98 3.42 -9.84
N GLU A 82 5.13 2.57 -9.26
CA GLU A 82 3.96 1.98 -9.95
C GLU A 82 2.67 2.80 -9.81
N ALA A 83 2.47 3.52 -8.69
CA ALA A 83 1.19 4.14 -8.40
C ALA A 83 1.05 5.56 -8.95
N ASP A 84 -0.18 5.90 -9.37
CA ASP A 84 -0.60 7.26 -9.69
C ASP A 84 -0.98 8.05 -8.43
N LEU A 85 -1.45 7.33 -7.41
CA LEU A 85 -1.83 7.86 -6.11
C LEU A 85 -1.42 6.89 -4.99
N ILE A 86 -0.92 7.45 -3.90
CA ILE A 86 -0.54 6.71 -2.71
C ILE A 86 -1.49 7.06 -1.56
N ILE A 87 -2.06 6.05 -0.91
CA ILE A 87 -2.73 6.17 0.38
C ILE A 87 -1.70 5.78 1.44
N PHE A 88 -1.24 6.76 2.21
CA PHE A 88 -0.37 6.52 3.35
C PHE A 88 -1.23 6.35 4.61
N MET A 89 -1.29 5.12 5.12
CA MET A 89 -2.06 4.77 6.31
C MET A 89 -1.18 4.82 7.56
N VAL A 90 -1.70 5.44 8.60
CA VAL A 90 -1.14 5.45 9.96
C VAL A 90 -2.22 5.01 10.95
N ASP A 91 -1.84 4.62 12.15
CA ASP A 91 -2.78 4.15 13.17
C ASP A 91 -2.70 5.06 14.41
N VAL A 92 -3.83 5.67 14.73
CA VAL A 92 -3.97 6.66 15.81
C VAL A 92 -3.77 6.05 17.20
N THR A 93 -4.01 4.75 17.39
CA THR A 93 -3.98 4.11 18.71
C THR A 93 -2.59 4.07 19.32
N THR A 94 -1.55 4.08 18.49
CA THR A 94 -0.15 4.10 18.92
C THR A 94 0.48 5.50 18.88
N GLY A 95 -0.23 6.50 18.35
CA GLY A 95 0.38 7.77 17.95
C GLY A 95 1.35 7.61 16.77
N VAL A 96 2.12 8.67 16.49
CA VAL A 96 3.10 8.70 15.40
C VAL A 96 4.32 7.87 15.75
N HIS A 97 4.69 6.93 14.88
CA HIS A 97 5.91 6.12 15.02
C HIS A 97 7.06 6.69 14.16
N ASP A 98 8.31 6.41 14.55
CA ASP A 98 9.50 6.75 13.75
C ASP A 98 9.44 6.21 12.32
N LEU A 99 8.92 5.00 12.12
CA LEU A 99 8.69 4.40 10.80
C LEU A 99 7.66 5.19 9.97
N ASP A 100 6.63 5.76 10.60
CA ASP A 100 5.68 6.62 9.89
C ASP A 100 6.38 7.90 9.41
N THR A 101 7.26 8.46 10.23
CA THR A 101 8.05 9.64 9.88
C THR A 101 9.00 9.34 8.72
N ALA A 102 9.71 8.22 8.77
CA ALA A 102 10.62 7.78 7.70
C ALA A 102 9.90 7.56 6.37
N VAL A 103 8.75 6.87 6.39
CA VAL A 103 7.91 6.67 5.19
C VAL A 103 7.42 8.02 4.65
N ALA A 104 6.95 8.91 5.53
CA ALA A 104 6.46 10.22 5.13
C ALA A 104 7.57 11.09 4.48
N ASP A 105 8.79 11.03 5.01
CA ASP A 105 9.95 11.72 4.43
C ASP A 105 10.31 11.19 3.04
N LEU A 106 10.24 9.87 2.84
CA LEU A 106 10.46 9.27 1.54
C LEU A 106 9.38 9.72 0.54
N LEU A 107 8.10 9.64 0.91
CA LEU A 107 6.98 10.03 0.05
C LEU A 107 7.05 11.51 -0.34
N ARG A 108 7.36 12.42 0.60
CA ARG A 108 7.48 13.87 0.35
C ARG A 108 8.51 14.22 -0.72
N ARG A 109 9.58 13.44 -0.86
CA ARG A 109 10.67 13.69 -1.83
C ARG A 109 10.29 13.34 -3.27
N THR A 110 9.20 12.60 -3.48
CA THR A 110 8.88 11.99 -4.78
C THR A 110 7.95 12.85 -5.63
N GLY A 111 7.23 13.78 -5.01
CA GLY A 111 6.17 14.57 -5.66
C GLY A 111 4.92 13.75 -6.04
N LYS A 112 4.85 12.45 -5.73
CA LYS A 112 3.67 11.63 -5.98
C LYS A 112 2.49 12.11 -5.14
N LYS A 113 1.29 12.10 -5.74
CA LYS A 113 0.06 12.44 -5.04
C LYS A 113 -0.16 11.47 -3.89
N THR A 114 -0.17 11.99 -2.67
CA THR A 114 -0.27 11.19 -1.45
C THR A 114 -1.42 11.69 -0.60
N ILE A 115 -2.26 10.78 -0.13
CA ILE A 115 -3.35 11.04 0.82
C ILE A 115 -2.99 10.34 2.13
N LEU A 116 -3.02 11.08 3.25
CA LEU A 116 -2.89 10.49 4.58
C LEU A 116 -4.25 9.94 5.03
N ALA A 117 -4.27 8.70 5.51
CA ALA A 117 -5.42 8.05 6.13
C ALA A 117 -5.05 7.60 7.56
N VAL A 118 -6.01 7.71 8.48
CA VAL A 118 -5.83 7.50 9.93
C VAL A 118 -6.91 6.58 10.46
#